data_AF-A0A2H5QWB8-F1
#
_entry.id   AF-A0A2H5QWB8-F1
#
_cell.length_a   1.000
_cell.length_b   1.000
_cell.length_c   1.000
_cell.angle_alpha   90.00
_cell.angle_beta   90.00
_cell.angle_gamma   90.00
#
_symmetry.space_group_name_H-M   'P 1'
#
loop_
_entity.id
_entity.type
_entity.pdbx_description
1 polymer ?
#
loop_
_entity_poly.entity_id
_entity_poly.type
_entity_poly.pdbx_seq_one_letter_code
_entity_poly.pdbx_strand_id
1 'polypeptide(L)'
;MKVSSDMIKKMHQEAEKIWVPEFARVIKETKEPFLNLMYDCDPLTQIYWDNVVLIGDAAHPITPHCARSTNMAIADAAVLGKCLERWGPENLHSALEEHQSVRLPVTTKQVLHSRRVGQIKLGLPTPDREPFDPNTASPEDCEILKQRRLPFFDDVPSILE
;
A
#
# COMPACT_ATOMS: atom_id res chain seq x y z
N MET A 1 14.81 9.00 -9.81
CA MET A 1 15.30 10.22 -10.50
C MET A 1 16.66 10.63 -9.92
N LYS A 2 17.63 11.07 -10.74
CA LYS A 2 18.97 11.48 -10.24
C LYS A 2 18.86 12.79 -9.48
N VAL A 3 19.36 12.82 -8.25
CA VAL A 3 19.33 13.99 -7.36
C VAL A 3 20.56 14.85 -7.63
N SER A 4 20.41 16.18 -7.69
CA SER A 4 21.54 17.08 -7.90
C SER A 4 22.35 17.26 -6.61
N SER A 5 23.62 17.66 -6.73
CA SER A 5 24.48 17.98 -5.58
C SER A 5 23.86 19.06 -4.68
N ASP A 6 23.17 20.03 -5.28
CA ASP A 6 22.53 21.12 -4.55
C ASP A 6 21.34 20.62 -3.73
N MET A 7 20.55 19.69 -4.28
CA MET A 7 19.46 19.05 -3.55
C MET A 7 19.98 18.22 -2.36
N ILE A 8 21.09 17.49 -2.54
CA ILE A 8 21.73 16.72 -1.45
C ILE A 8 22.22 17.67 -0.34
N LYS A 9 22.91 18.76 -0.72
CA LYS A 9 23.39 19.76 0.24
C LYS A 9 22.24 20.37 1.02
N LYS A 10 21.14 20.72 0.34
CA LYS A 10 19.93 21.23 0.99
C LYS A 10 19.30 20.20 1.92
N MET A 11 19.19 18.95 1.50
CA MET A 11 18.68 17.84 2.32
C MET A 11 19.48 17.69 3.63
N HIS A 12 20.82 17.74 3.56
CA HIS A 12 21.67 17.65 4.75
C HIS A 12 21.50 18.84 5.68
N GLN A 13 21.39 20.07 5.15
CA GLN A 13 21.18 21.27 5.95
C GLN A 13 19.82 21.26 6.66
N GLU A 14 18.76 20.84 5.98
CA GLU A 14 17.44 20.74 6.60
C GLU A 14 17.38 19.61 7.64
N ALA A 15 18.11 18.52 7.41
CA ALA A 15 18.15 17.41 8.36
C ALA A 15 18.72 17.81 9.72
N GLU A 16 19.75 18.66 9.75
CA GLU A 16 20.33 19.19 11.00
C GLU A 16 19.38 20.10 11.79
N LYS A 17 18.45 20.78 11.10
CA LYS A 17 17.50 21.71 11.71
C LYS A 17 16.26 21.01 12.28
N ILE A 18 15.82 19.96 11.60
CA ILE A 18 14.53 19.31 11.85
C ILE A 18 14.69 18.07 12.75
N TRP A 19 15.74 17.28 12.52
CA TRP A 19 15.90 15.98 13.18
C TRP A 19 16.89 16.01 14.33
N VAL A 20 16.72 15.08 15.27
CA VAL A 20 17.72 14.83 16.31
C VAL A 20 19.06 14.35 15.69
N PRO A 21 20.20 14.55 16.38
CA PRO A 21 21.53 14.32 15.81
C PRO A 21 21.74 12.94 15.18
N GLU A 22 21.15 11.90 15.75
CA GLU A 22 21.26 10.52 15.28
C GLU A 22 20.61 10.33 13.90
N PHE A 23 19.41 10.86 13.69
CA PHE A 23 18.72 10.79 12.40
C PHE A 23 19.39 11.69 11.36
N ALA A 24 19.81 12.89 11.74
CA ALA A 24 20.56 13.78 10.85
C ALA A 24 21.86 13.11 10.37
N ARG A 25 22.55 12.36 11.24
CA ARG A 25 23.74 11.58 10.87
C ARG A 25 23.41 10.49 9.84
N VAL A 26 22.35 9.70 10.04
CA VAL A 26 21.94 8.65 9.08
C VAL A 26 21.66 9.24 7.70
N ILE A 27 20.97 10.39 7.64
CA ILE A 27 20.70 11.09 6.38
C ILE A 27 22.00 11.50 5.69
N LYS A 28 22.98 12.05 6.43
CA LYS A 28 24.28 12.48 5.88
C LYS A 28 25.17 11.34 5.39
N GLU A 29 25.07 10.16 6.01
CA GLU A 29 25.80 8.96 5.56
C GLU A 29 25.23 8.40 4.24
N THR A 30 24.04 8.83 3.82
CA THR A 30 23.45 8.46 2.53
C THR A 30 24.06 9.30 1.40
N LYS A 31 25.22 8.88 0.90
CA LYS A 31 26.03 9.63 -0.09
C LYS A 31 25.34 9.85 -1.43
N GLU A 32 24.55 8.87 -1.87
CA GLU A 32 23.89 8.87 -3.19
C GLU A 32 22.39 8.61 -3.01
N PRO A 33 21.63 9.58 -2.47
CA PRO A 33 20.20 9.43 -2.31
C PRO A 33 19.51 9.44 -3.68
N PHE A 34 18.36 8.78 -3.75
CA PHE A 34 17.50 8.80 -4.92
C PHE A 34 16.08 9.23 -4.54
N LEU A 35 15.40 9.88 -5.49
CA LEU A 35 13.98 10.19 -5.35
C LEU A 35 13.16 9.02 -5.88
N ASN A 36 12.28 8.52 -5.01
CA ASN A 36 11.24 7.58 -5.35
C ASN A 36 9.88 8.27 -5.19
N LEU A 37 9.10 8.28 -6.27
CA LEU A 37 7.75 8.84 -6.27
C LEU A 37 6.77 7.73 -5.91
N MET A 38 5.93 7.97 -4.92
CA MET A 38 4.93 7.01 -4.46
C MET A 38 3.64 7.22 -5.24
N TYR A 39 3.17 6.17 -5.92
CA TYR A 39 1.92 6.17 -6.67
C TYR A 39 1.03 5.02 -6.19
N ASP A 40 -0.28 5.25 -6.24
CA ASP A 40 -1.30 4.20 -6.20
C ASP A 40 -2.34 4.49 -7.30
N CYS A 41 -3.38 3.67 -7.39
CA CYS A 41 -4.51 3.89 -8.31
C CYS A 41 -5.83 3.65 -7.59
N ASP A 42 -6.90 4.25 -8.09
CA ASP A 42 -8.24 3.91 -7.58
C ASP A 42 -8.52 2.42 -7.79
N PRO A 43 -9.18 1.75 -6.82
CA PRO A 43 -9.47 0.34 -6.93
C PRO A 43 -10.24 0.01 -8.22
N LEU A 44 -9.79 -1.02 -8.93
CA LEU A 44 -10.49 -1.53 -10.10
C LEU A 44 -11.88 -2.05 -9.71
N THR A 45 -12.81 -2.09 -10.66
CA THR A 45 -14.13 -2.72 -10.46
C THR A 45 -14.16 -4.18 -10.94
N GLN A 46 -13.13 -4.60 -11.67
CA GLN A 46 -12.95 -5.93 -12.25
C GLN A 46 -11.45 -6.22 -12.42
N ILE A 47 -11.04 -7.46 -12.21
CA ILE A 47 -9.63 -7.91 -12.27
C ILE A 47 -9.41 -9.11 -13.19
N TYR A 48 -10.46 -9.60 -13.88
CA TYR A 48 -10.30 -10.63 -14.91
C TYR A 48 -11.16 -10.32 -16.14
N TRP A 49 -10.73 -10.79 -17.30
CA TRP A 49 -11.42 -10.69 -18.58
C TRP A 49 -11.13 -11.96 -19.38
N ASP A 50 -12.18 -12.67 -19.80
CA ASP A 50 -12.07 -13.95 -20.49
C ASP A 50 -11.14 -14.94 -19.77
N ASN A 51 -9.92 -15.14 -20.29
CA ASN A 51 -8.89 -16.03 -19.75
C ASN A 51 -7.69 -15.28 -19.16
N VAL A 52 -7.80 -13.96 -18.95
CA VAL A 52 -6.75 -13.10 -18.41
C VAL A 52 -7.16 -12.60 -17.03
N VAL A 53 -6.25 -12.66 -16.06
CA VAL A 53 -6.45 -12.15 -14.70
C VAL A 53 -5.28 -11.27 -14.28
N LEU A 54 -5.56 -10.16 -13.61
CA LEU A 54 -4.58 -9.29 -12.99
C LEU A 54 -4.44 -9.65 -11.51
N ILE A 55 -3.21 -9.71 -11.03
CA ILE A 55 -2.86 -9.93 -9.62
C ILE A 55 -1.70 -9.01 -9.21
N GLY A 56 -1.46 -8.87 -7.91
CA GLY A 56 -0.40 -8.01 -7.38
C GLY A 56 -0.56 -6.54 -7.77
N ASP A 57 0.56 -5.83 -7.92
CA ASP A 57 0.56 -4.40 -8.24
C ASP A 57 -0.10 -4.07 -9.60
N ALA A 58 -0.28 -5.04 -10.49
CA ALA A 58 -1.03 -4.83 -11.74
C ALA A 58 -2.54 -4.68 -11.50
N ALA A 59 -3.07 -5.29 -10.44
CA ALA A 59 -4.47 -5.20 -10.05
C ALA A 59 -4.73 -4.14 -8.97
N HIS A 60 -3.78 -3.93 -8.06
CA HIS A 60 -3.98 -3.09 -6.87
C HIS A 60 -2.68 -2.39 -6.43
N PRO A 61 -2.14 -1.47 -7.26
CA PRO A 61 -0.98 -0.69 -6.85
C PRO A 61 -1.31 0.12 -5.59
N ILE A 62 -0.43 0.07 -4.60
CA ILE A 62 -0.69 0.55 -3.24
C ILE A 62 0.50 1.36 -2.72
N THR A 63 0.21 2.42 -1.96
CA THR A 63 1.27 3.19 -1.29
C THR A 63 2.03 2.33 -0.26
N PRO A 64 3.31 2.61 0.04
CA PRO A 64 4.13 1.73 0.88
C PRO A 64 3.81 1.81 2.38
N HIS A 65 2.89 2.69 2.80
CA HIS A 65 2.72 3.08 4.21
C HIS A 65 2.18 1.99 5.14
N CYS A 66 1.68 0.90 4.55
CA CYS A 66 1.18 -0.28 5.25
C CYS A 66 2.07 -1.53 5.05
N ALA A 67 3.09 -1.48 4.19
CA ALA A 67 3.99 -2.60 3.91
C ALA A 67 3.26 -3.92 3.53
N ARG A 68 2.26 -3.84 2.63
CA ARG A 68 1.39 -4.99 2.27
C ARG A 68 1.50 -5.51 0.83
N SER A 69 2.05 -4.74 -0.13
CA SER A 69 2.01 -5.10 -1.57
C SER A 69 2.44 -6.56 -1.84
N THR A 70 3.62 -6.98 -1.32
CA THR A 70 4.11 -8.36 -1.51
C THR A 70 3.17 -9.40 -0.90
N ASN A 71 2.66 -9.18 0.31
CA ASN A 71 1.73 -10.09 0.95
C ASN A 71 0.40 -10.18 0.21
N MET A 72 -0.06 -9.07 -0.39
CA MET A 72 -1.26 -9.03 -1.22
C MET A 72 -1.09 -9.86 -2.50
N ALA A 73 0.04 -9.70 -3.20
CA ALA A 73 0.35 -10.48 -4.39
C ALA A 73 0.45 -11.98 -4.09
N ILE A 74 1.08 -12.37 -2.96
CA ILE A 74 1.16 -13.77 -2.52
C ILE A 74 -0.24 -14.31 -2.22
N ALA A 75 -1.09 -13.52 -1.55
CA ALA A 75 -2.47 -13.92 -1.25
C ALA A 75 -3.31 -14.10 -2.53
N ASP A 76 -3.13 -13.24 -3.54
CA ASP A 76 -3.79 -13.41 -4.84
C ASP A 76 -3.38 -14.71 -5.51
N ALA A 77 -2.07 -14.98 -5.58
CA ALA A 77 -1.55 -16.21 -6.19
C ALA A 77 -2.07 -17.47 -5.48
N ALA A 78 -2.12 -17.45 -4.14
CA ALA A 78 -2.65 -18.56 -3.35
C ALA A 78 -4.15 -18.80 -3.62
N VAL A 79 -4.98 -17.74 -3.60
CA VAL A 79 -6.42 -17.87 -3.87
C VAL A 79 -6.66 -18.28 -5.32
N LEU A 80 -5.94 -17.71 -6.28
CA LEU A 80 -6.06 -18.08 -7.70
C LEU A 80 -5.73 -19.56 -7.91
N GLY A 81 -4.63 -20.05 -7.32
CA GLY A 81 -4.25 -21.46 -7.38
C GLY A 81 -5.34 -22.38 -6.85
N LYS A 82 -5.92 -22.05 -5.68
CA LYS A 82 -7.03 -22.82 -5.10
C LYS A 82 -8.30 -22.81 -5.95
N CYS A 83 -8.67 -21.66 -6.51
CA CYS A 83 -9.82 -21.57 -7.43
C CYS A 83 -9.60 -22.45 -8.67
N LEU A 84 -8.41 -22.38 -9.27
CA LEU A 84 -8.08 -23.20 -10.45
C LEU A 84 -8.09 -24.69 -10.13
N GLU A 85 -7.56 -25.10 -8.97
CA GLU A 85 -7.60 -26.49 -8.50
C GLU A 85 -9.04 -26.98 -8.28
N ARG A 86 -9.88 -26.16 -7.65
CA ARG A 86 -11.27 -26.49 -7.30
C ARG A 86 -12.17 -26.69 -8.53
N TRP A 87 -12.08 -25.80 -9.50
CA TRP A 87 -12.97 -25.79 -10.66
C TRP A 87 -12.47 -26.65 -11.83
N GLY A 88 -11.16 -26.86 -11.92
CA GLY A 88 -10.52 -27.57 -13.03
C GLY A 88 -10.40 -26.73 -14.31
N PRO A 89 -9.64 -27.21 -15.30
CA PRO A 89 -9.34 -26.46 -16.52
C PRO A 89 -10.57 -26.22 -17.42
N GLU A 90 -11.60 -27.08 -17.37
CA GLU A 90 -12.81 -26.93 -18.16
C GLU A 90 -13.70 -25.77 -17.67
N ASN A 91 -13.58 -25.37 -16.41
CA ASN A 91 -14.41 -24.33 -15.77
C ASN A 91 -13.58 -23.09 -15.40
N LEU A 92 -12.62 -22.71 -16.24
CA LEU A 92 -11.72 -21.57 -16.01
C LEU A 92 -12.47 -20.28 -15.66
N HIS A 93 -13.57 -19.98 -16.34
CA HIS A 93 -14.34 -18.76 -16.11
C HIS A 93 -14.90 -18.70 -14.68
N SER A 94 -15.47 -19.81 -14.20
CA SER A 94 -15.95 -19.92 -12.82
C SER A 94 -14.82 -19.79 -11.79
N ALA A 95 -13.64 -20.32 -12.10
CA ALA A 95 -12.46 -20.15 -11.25
C ALA A 95 -12.02 -18.68 -11.13
N LEU A 96 -11.98 -17.95 -12.25
CA LEU A 96 -11.59 -16.53 -12.27
C LEU A 96 -12.66 -15.64 -11.62
N GLU A 97 -13.94 -15.97 -11.80
CA GLU A 97 -15.05 -15.31 -11.13
C GLU A 97 -14.99 -15.47 -9.61
N GLU A 98 -14.76 -16.69 -9.12
CA GLU A 98 -14.58 -16.95 -7.70
C GLU A 98 -13.36 -16.20 -7.14
N HIS A 99 -12.21 -16.27 -7.83
CA HIS A 99 -11.01 -15.52 -7.45
C HIS A 99 -11.29 -14.02 -7.31
N GLN A 100 -11.98 -13.41 -8.28
CA GLN A 100 -12.35 -11.99 -8.20
C GLN A 100 -13.28 -11.71 -7.02
N SER A 101 -14.32 -12.52 -6.82
CA SER A 101 -15.28 -12.33 -5.73
C SER A 101 -14.61 -12.30 -4.35
N VAL A 102 -13.54 -13.08 -4.18
CA VAL A 102 -12.79 -13.19 -2.93
C VAL A 102 -11.76 -12.06 -2.80
N ARG A 103 -11.00 -11.76 -3.87
CA ARG A 103 -9.84 -10.87 -3.80
C ARG A 103 -10.16 -9.40 -3.98
N LEU A 104 -11.14 -9.06 -4.82
CA LEU A 104 -11.44 -7.67 -5.15
C LEU A 104 -11.87 -6.83 -3.94
N PRO A 105 -12.79 -7.28 -3.06
CA PRO A 105 -13.20 -6.50 -1.88
C PRO A 105 -12.04 -6.29 -0.88
N VAL A 106 -11.14 -7.27 -0.78
CA VAL A 106 -10.01 -7.23 0.15
C VAL A 106 -8.97 -6.21 -0.30
N THR A 107 -8.55 -6.32 -1.55
CA THR A 107 -7.51 -5.46 -2.15
C THR A 107 -7.98 -4.01 -2.22
N THR A 108 -9.25 -3.78 -2.57
CA THR A 108 -9.91 -2.45 -2.55
C THR A 108 -9.77 -1.77 -1.19
N LYS A 109 -10.15 -2.45 -0.10
CA LYS A 109 -10.06 -1.88 1.25
C LYS A 109 -8.61 -1.59 1.66
N GLN A 110 -7.67 -2.46 1.28
CA GLN A 110 -6.26 -2.28 1.62
C GLN A 110 -5.61 -1.11 0.88
N VAL A 111 -5.89 -0.93 -0.42
CA VAL A 111 -5.43 0.22 -1.21
C VAL A 111 -5.90 1.53 -0.59
N LEU A 112 -7.22 1.66 -0.37
CA LEU A 112 -7.81 2.89 0.20
C LEU A 112 -7.32 3.17 1.61
N HIS A 113 -7.19 2.14 2.45
CA HIS A 113 -6.65 2.32 3.79
C HIS A 113 -5.20 2.79 3.75
N SER A 114 -4.37 2.20 2.89
CA SER A 114 -2.97 2.59 2.78
C SER A 114 -2.79 4.01 2.27
N ARG A 115 -3.58 4.41 1.27
CA ARG A 115 -3.69 5.80 0.81
C ARG A 115 -4.00 6.75 1.97
N ARG A 116 -5.02 6.43 2.77
CA ARG A 116 -5.42 7.25 3.93
C ARG A 116 -4.29 7.39 4.94
N VAL A 117 -3.59 6.29 5.27
CA VAL A 117 -2.43 6.30 6.18
C VAL A 117 -1.30 7.14 5.60
N GLY A 118 -1.04 7.04 4.29
CA GLY A 118 -0.04 7.85 3.59
C GLY A 118 -0.31 9.34 3.67
N GLN A 119 -1.55 9.74 3.40
CA GLN A 119 -1.97 11.13 3.51
C GLN A 119 -1.77 11.68 4.93
N ILE A 120 -2.09 10.91 5.98
CA ILE A 120 -1.82 11.30 7.37
C ILE A 120 -0.32 11.47 7.61
N LYS A 121 0.48 10.44 7.28
CA LYS A 121 1.92 10.42 7.54
C LYS A 121 2.69 11.52 6.81
N LEU A 122 2.18 11.96 5.65
CA LEU A 122 2.79 13.00 4.83
C LEU A 122 2.18 14.39 5.07
N GLY A 123 1.18 14.52 5.95
CA GLY A 123 0.48 15.78 6.19
C GLY A 123 -0.25 16.30 4.95
N LEU A 124 -0.71 15.41 4.06
CA LEU A 124 -1.43 15.79 2.85
C LEU A 124 -2.91 16.08 3.18
N PRO A 125 -3.52 17.09 2.53
CA PRO A 125 -4.94 17.37 2.71
C PRO A 125 -5.77 16.21 2.16
N THR A 126 -6.95 15.98 2.75
CA THR A 126 -7.94 15.08 2.16
C THR A 126 -9.28 15.81 2.06
N PRO A 127 -10.17 15.42 1.13
CA PRO A 127 -11.43 16.14 0.89
C PRO A 127 -12.25 16.40 2.16
N ASP A 128 -12.20 15.47 3.11
CA ASP A 128 -13.03 15.48 4.31
C ASP A 128 -12.28 15.91 5.58
N ARG A 129 -11.01 16.34 5.50
CA ARG A 129 -10.25 16.75 6.70
C ARG A 129 -9.10 17.73 6.44
N GLU A 130 -8.82 18.54 7.45
CA GLU A 130 -7.61 19.37 7.51
C GLU A 130 -6.33 18.51 7.51
N PRO A 131 -5.19 19.02 7.01
CA PRO A 131 -3.91 18.33 7.10
C PRO A 131 -3.62 17.83 8.52
N PHE A 132 -3.07 16.62 8.63
CA PHE A 132 -2.73 16.04 9.91
C PHE A 132 -1.68 16.90 10.64
N ASP A 133 -2.02 17.37 11.85
CA ASP A 133 -1.10 18.02 12.78
C ASP A 133 -0.88 17.10 13.99
N PRO A 134 0.35 16.64 14.25
CA PRO A 134 0.65 15.79 15.40
C PRO A 134 0.34 16.45 16.76
N ASN A 135 0.30 17.79 16.84
CA ASN A 135 0.00 18.50 18.08
C ASN A 135 -1.50 18.57 18.38
N THR A 136 -2.35 18.37 17.37
CA THR A 136 -3.82 18.39 17.49
C THR A 136 -4.44 17.06 17.03
N ALA A 137 -3.66 15.98 16.99
CA ALA A 137 -4.08 14.69 16.48
C ALA A 137 -5.27 14.14 17.28
N SER A 138 -6.30 13.69 16.57
CA SER A 138 -7.47 13.06 17.19
C SER A 138 -7.15 11.64 17.68
N PRO A 139 -7.95 11.07 18.61
CA PRO A 139 -7.84 9.66 18.97
C PRO A 139 -8.00 8.73 17.76
N GLU A 140 -8.84 9.07 16.77
CA GLU A 140 -9.00 8.29 15.55
C GLU A 140 -7.72 8.27 14.71
N ASP A 141 -7.04 9.42 14.56
CA ASP A 141 -5.77 9.49 13.84
C ASP A 141 -4.70 8.62 14.51
N CYS A 142 -4.64 8.67 15.85
CA CYS A 142 -3.74 7.83 16.63
C CYS A 142 -4.03 6.34 16.40
N GLU A 143 -5.29 5.94 16.31
CA GLU A 143 -5.69 4.56 16.04
C GLU A 143 -5.33 4.11 14.62
N ILE A 144 -5.53 4.97 13.61
CA ILE A 144 -5.16 4.68 12.22
C ILE A 144 -3.64 4.50 12.09
N LEU A 145 -2.85 5.32 12.81
CA LEU A 145 -1.39 5.24 12.77
C LEU A 145 -0.83 3.96 13.41
N LYS A 146 -1.57 3.31 14.32
CA LYS A 146 -1.09 2.12 15.06
C LYS A 146 -0.92 0.87 14.19
N GLN A 147 -1.27 0.88 12.90
CA GLN A 147 -1.21 -0.26 11.95
C GLN A 147 -1.97 -1.54 12.38
N ARG A 148 -2.44 -1.64 13.62
CA ARG A 148 -3.22 -2.77 14.17
C ARG A 148 -4.64 -2.84 13.62
N ARG A 149 -5.14 -1.76 13.00
CA ARG A 149 -6.45 -1.74 12.31
C ARG A 149 -6.34 -1.85 10.80
N LEU A 150 -5.24 -2.42 10.30
CA LEU A 150 -5.15 -2.77 8.89
C LEU A 150 -6.33 -3.68 8.52
N PRO A 151 -7.05 -3.40 7.42
CA PRO A 151 -8.09 -4.32 6.96
C PRO A 151 -7.49 -5.71 6.79
N PHE A 152 -8.12 -6.71 7.44
CA PHE A 152 -7.66 -8.10 7.44
C PHE A 152 -6.29 -8.29 8.11
N PHE A 153 -6.10 -7.62 9.26
CA PHE A 153 -4.94 -7.80 10.14
C PHE A 153 -5.12 -9.01 11.07
N ASP A 154 -6.24 -9.05 11.80
CA ASP A 154 -6.55 -10.14 12.74
C ASP A 154 -7.26 -11.32 12.07
N ASP A 155 -8.02 -11.04 11.01
CA ASP A 155 -8.73 -12.05 10.23
C ASP A 155 -8.04 -12.25 8.87
N VAL A 156 -7.50 -13.45 8.66
CA VAL A 156 -6.98 -13.83 7.34
C VAL A 156 -8.17 -13.92 6.38
N PRO A 157 -8.19 -13.16 5.27
CA PRO A 157 -9.26 -13.30 4.28
C PRO A 157 -9.32 -14.76 3.85
N SER A 158 -10.51 -15.35 3.83
CA SER A 158 -10.72 -16.77 3.52
C SER A 158 -9.87 -17.20 2.33
N ILE A 159 -8.85 -18.01 2.60
CA ILE A 159 -8.07 -18.69 1.58
C ILE A 159 -8.83 -19.98 1.32
N LEU A 160 -10.02 -19.85 0.71
CA LEU A 160 -10.98 -20.89 0.32
C LEU A 160 -10.53 -22.30 0.72
N GLU A 161 -11.15 -22.89 1.75
CA GLU A 161 -10.75 -24.20 2.33
C GLU A 161 -10.27 -25.20 1.28
#